data_AF-A0A920MDI7-F1
#
_entry.id   AF-A0A920MDI7-F1
#
_cell.length_a   1.000
_cell.length_b   1.000
_cell.length_c   1.000
_cell.angle_alpha   90.00
_cell.angle_beta   90.00
_cell.angle_gamma   90.00
#
_symmetry.space_group_name_H-M   'P 1'
#
loop_
_entity.id
_entity.type
_entity.pdbx_description
1 polymer ?
#
loop_
_entity_poly.entity_id
_entity_poly.type
_entity_poly.pdbx_seq_one_letter_code
_entity_poly.pdbx_strand_id
1 'polypeptide(L)' 'MSHYGIERRATSYAQEIAKSAPLAIEAIRKTLRGDLADRVEKATLHEASEQARLVKTKDWVEGISASSERREPKFQRE' A
#
# COMPACT_ATOMS: atom_id res chain seq x y z
N MET A 1 25.54 -4.11 2.78
CA MET A 1 24.63 -4.81 3.72
C MET A 1 23.85 -5.86 2.93
N SER A 2 24.14 -7.16 3.11
CA SER A 2 23.50 -8.22 2.32
C SER A 2 22.03 -8.40 2.71
N HIS A 3 21.14 -8.53 1.72
CA HIS A 3 19.70 -8.86 1.86
C HIS A 3 19.46 -10.01 2.86
N TYR A 4 20.41 -10.94 2.91
CA TYR A 4 20.41 -12.12 3.76
C TYR A 4 20.39 -11.81 5.28
N GLY A 5 20.85 -10.62 5.68
CA GLY A 5 20.78 -10.17 7.08
C GLY A 5 19.39 -9.65 7.49
N ILE A 6 18.55 -9.22 6.54
CA ILE A 6 17.19 -8.74 6.81
C ILE A 6 16.25 -9.93 6.94
N GLU A 7 16.32 -10.87 5.99
CA GLU A 7 15.50 -12.08 5.98
C GLU A 7 15.66 -12.89 7.28
N ARG A 8 16.90 -13.18 7.69
CA ARG A 8 17.15 -13.93 8.94
C ARG A 8 16.57 -13.24 10.17
N ARG A 9 16.67 -11.92 10.25
CA ARG A 9 16.14 -11.16 11.39
C ARG A 9 14.62 -11.15 11.38
N ALA A 10 13.99 -11.00 10.21
CA ALA A 10 12.54 -11.09 10.06
C ALA A 10 12.03 -12.47 10.51
N THR A 11 12.67 -13.56 10.06
CA THR A 11 12.30 -14.92 10.43
C THR A 11 12.48 -15.18 11.93
N SER A 12 13.62 -14.77 12.51
CA SER A 12 13.85 -14.90 13.95
C SER A 12 12.81 -14.15 14.77
N TYR A 13 12.44 -12.93 14.37
CA TYR A 13 11.42 -12.16 15.08
C TYR A 13 10.02 -12.76 14.95
N ALA A 14 9.66 -13.28 13.77
CA ALA A 14 8.41 -13.99 13.57
C ALA A 14 8.29 -15.24 14.47
N GLN A 15 9.38 -15.98 14.66
CA GLN A 15 9.43 -17.12 15.56
C GLN A 15 9.19 -16.73 17.02
N GLU A 16 9.72 -15.59 17.47
CA GLU A 16 9.48 -15.09 18.83
C GLU A 16 8.01 -14.69 19.04
N ILE A 17 7.39 -14.05 18.04
CA ILE A 17 5.95 -13.76 18.08
C ILE A 17 5.13 -15.05 18.13
N ALA A 18 5.50 -16.06 17.33
CA ALA A 18 4.77 -17.34 17.27
C ALA A 18 4.79 -18.14 18.58
N LYS A 19 5.77 -17.91 19.46
CA LYS A 19 5.83 -18.50 20.81
C LYS A 19 4.94 -17.79 21.84
N SER A 20 4.41 -16.61 21.51
CA SER A 20 3.57 -15.81 22.42
C SER A 20 2.14 -16.33 22.48
N ALA A 21 1.42 -16.03 23.56
CA ALA A 21 0.03 -16.46 23.76
C ALA A 21 -0.90 -15.91 22.64
N PRO A 22 -1.51 -16.76 21.79
CA PRO A 22 -2.22 -16.33 20.59
C PRO A 22 -3.37 -15.34 20.86
N LEU A 23 -4.20 -15.63 21.86
CA LEU A 23 -5.34 -14.78 22.23
C LEU A 23 -4.89 -13.39 22.72
N ALA A 24 -3.76 -13.30 23.42
CA ALA A 24 -3.21 -12.03 23.86
C ALA A 24 -2.72 -11.19 22.68
N ILE A 25 -2.02 -11.83 21.72
CA ILE A 25 -1.56 -11.18 20.49
C ILE A 25 -2.75 -10.66 19.67
N GLU A 26 -3.79 -11.47 19.50
CA GLU A 26 -5.01 -11.06 18.79
C GLU A 26 -5.71 -9.88 19.47
N ALA A 27 -5.92 -9.97 20.79
CA ALA A 27 -6.57 -8.91 21.55
C ALA A 27 -5.79 -7.58 21.49
N ILE A 28 -4.47 -7.62 21.71
CA ILE A 28 -3.60 -6.44 21.62
C ILE A 28 -3.65 -5.85 20.21
N ARG A 29 -3.55 -6.69 19.16
CA ARG A 29 -3.62 -6.24 17.76
C ARG A 29 -4.96 -5.58 17.43
N LYS A 30 -6.06 -6.13 17.94
CA LYS A 30 -7.41 -5.55 17.77
C LYS A 30 -7.50 -4.18 18.43
N THR A 31 -7.05 -4.05 19.68
CA THR A 31 -7.04 -2.76 20.39
C THR A 31 -6.17 -1.73 19.70
N LEU A 32 -4.95 -2.09 19.30
CA LEU A 32 -4.02 -1.16 18.66
C LEU A 32 -4.47 -0.72 17.25
N ARG A 33 -5.12 -1.63 16.50
CA ARG A 33 -5.60 -1.30 15.15
C ARG A 33 -6.92 -0.57 15.15
N GLY A 34 -7.77 -0.73 16.17
CA GLY A 34 -9.04 0.00 16.26
C GLY A 34 -9.85 -0.11 14.97
N ASP A 35 -10.22 1.05 14.41
CA ASP A 35 -10.99 1.21 13.17
C ASP A 35 -10.12 1.32 11.90
N LEU A 36 -8.81 1.04 11.99
CA LEU A 36 -7.87 1.25 10.89
C LEU A 36 -8.26 0.46 9.63
N ALA A 37 -8.80 -0.75 9.78
CA ALA A 37 -9.22 -1.57 8.64
C ALA A 37 -10.34 -0.87 7.84
N ASP A 38 -11.38 -0.40 8.53
CA ASP A 38 -12.52 0.30 7.91
C ASP A 38 -12.07 1.61 7.24
N ARG A 39 -11.14 2.33 7.87
CA ARG A 39 -10.56 3.56 7.32
C ARG A 39 -9.74 3.29 6.05
N VAL A 40 -8.95 2.22 6.02
CA VAL A 40 -8.19 1.79 4.84
C VAL A 40 -9.14 1.39 3.72
N GLU A 41 -10.17 0.59 4.01
CA GLU A 41 -11.16 0.18 3.01
C GLU A 41 -11.84 1.39 2.38
N LYS A 42 -12.35 2.33 3.20
CA LYS A 42 -13.00 3.54 2.71
C LYS A 42 -12.08 4.39 1.84
N ALA A 43 -10.82 4.54 2.24
CA ALA A 43 -9.83 5.32 1.48
C ALA A 43 -9.54 4.66 0.13
N THR A 44 -9.25 3.36 0.13
CA THR A 44 -8.92 2.61 -1.09
C THR A 44 -10.11 2.52 -2.06
N LEU A 45 -11.35 2.40 -1.57
CA LEU A 45 -12.55 2.45 -2.42
C LEU A 45 -12.72 3.83 -3.08
N HIS A 46 -12.50 4.90 -2.32
CA HIS A 46 -12.55 6.26 -2.86
C HIS A 46 -11.46 6.48 -3.93
N GLU A 47 -10.22 6.10 -3.63
CA GLU A 47 -9.11 6.20 -4.57
C GLU A 47 -9.35 5.36 -5.83
N ALA A 48 -9.87 4.14 -5.70
CA ALA A 48 -10.19 3.29 -6.84
C ALA A 48 -11.25 3.93 -7.75
N SER A 49 -12.27 4.56 -7.17
CA SER A 49 -13.28 5.32 -7.93
C SER A 49 -12.67 6.50 -8.67
N GLU A 50 -11.81 7.29 -8.00
CA GLU A 50 -11.13 8.41 -8.64
C GLU A 50 -10.19 7.94 -9.75
N GLN A 51 -9.41 6.89 -9.54
CA GLN A 51 -8.53 6.32 -10.57
C GLN A 51 -9.34 5.78 -11.76
N ALA A 52 -10.46 5.09 -11.52
CA ALA A 52 -11.34 4.62 -12.60
C ALA A 52 -11.94 5.75 -13.44
N ARG A 53 -12.16 6.93 -12.84
CA ARG A 53 -12.55 8.15 -13.54
C ARG A 53 -11.37 8.75 -14.32
N LEU A 54 -10.22 8.91 -13.67
CA LEU A 54 -9.02 9.54 -14.23
C LEU A 54 -8.41 8.75 -15.39
N VAL A 55 -8.43 7.42 -15.36
CA VAL A 55 -7.93 6.55 -16.45
C VAL A 55 -8.55 6.87 -17.81
N LYS A 56 -9.74 7.45 -17.83
CA LYS A 56 -10.47 7.79 -19.06
C LYS A 56 -10.07 9.15 -19.65
N THR A 57 -9.21 9.92 -18.99
CA THR A 57 -8.83 11.26 -19.44
C THR A 57 -7.67 11.22 -20.43
N LYS A 58 -7.52 12.30 -21.19
CA LYS A 58 -6.35 12.48 -22.08
C LYS A 58 -5.07 12.64 -21.27
N ASP A 59 -5.16 13.29 -20.11
CA ASP A 59 -4.02 13.49 -19.22
C ASP A 59 -3.47 12.17 -18.66
N TRP A 60 -4.31 11.16 -18.48
CA TRP A 60 -3.86 9.82 -18.12
C TRP A 60 -2.99 9.20 -19.22
N VAL A 61 -3.47 9.25 -20.48
CA VAL A 61 -2.73 8.74 -21.64
C VAL A 61 -1.41 9.50 -21.80
N GLU A 62 -1.44 10.83 -21.72
CA GLU A 62 -0.26 11.68 -21.80
C GLU A 62 0.76 11.36 -20.70
N GLY A 63 0.31 11.14 -19.47
CA GLY A 63 1.18 10.76 -18.36
C GLY A 63 1.91 9.44 -18.61
N ILE A 64 1.20 8.43 -19.12
CA ILE A 64 1.81 7.13 -19.48
C ILE A 64 2.82 7.31 -20.62
N SER A 65 2.43 7.98 -21.70
CA SER A 65 3.30 8.21 -22.86
C SER A 65 4.55 9.00 -22.49
N ALA A 66 4.40 10.12 -21.78
CA ALA A 66 5.52 10.96 -21.35
C ALA A 66 6.52 10.21 -20.46
N SER A 67 6.02 9.38 -19.53
CA SER A 67 6.86 8.54 -18.66
C SER A 67 7.62 7.49 -19.48
N SER A 68 6.94 6.79 -20.39
CA SER A 68 7.55 5.79 -21.27
C SER A 68 8.63 6.41 -22.17
N GLU A 69 8.39 7.63 -22.66
CA GLU A 69 9.30 8.37 -23.53
C GLU A 69 10.38 9.15 -22.76
N ARG A 70 10.34 9.15 -21.41
CA ARG A 70 11.21 9.95 -20.53
C ARG A 70 11.25 11.43 -20.91
N ARG A 71 10.09 12.01 -21.19
CA ARG A 71 9.92 13.45 -21.47
C ARG A 71 8.99 14.10 -20.45
N GLU A 72 9.01 15.43 -20.42
CA GLU A 72 8.08 16.20 -19.59
C GLU A 72 6.65 16.04 -20.13
N PRO A 73 5.64 15.79 -19.28
CA PRO A 73 4.24 15.70 -19.69
C PRO A 73 3.61 17.07 -19.96
N LYS A 74 2.64 17.12 -20.87
CA LYS A 74 1.85 18.31 -21.22
C LYS A 74 0.38 18.11 -20.87
N PHE A 75 0.07 18.26 -19.57
CA PHE A 75 -1.30 18.12 -19.06
C PHE A 75 -2.21 19.30 -19.43
N GLN A 76 -3.48 19.00 -19.69
CA GLN A 76 -4.49 19.96 -20.15
C GLN A 76 -5.65 20.15 -19.15
N ARG A 77 -5.74 19.31 -18.12
CA ARG A 77 -6.83 19.28 -17.11
C ARG A 77 -8.21 19.05 -17.71
N GLU A 78 -8.31 18.13 -18.68
CA GLU A 78 -9.55 17.67 -19.31
C GLU A 78 -9.95 16.26 -18.87
#